data_AF-A0A553PR73-F1
#
_entry.id   AF-A0A553PR73-F1
#
_cell.length_a   1.000
_cell.length_b   1.000
_cell.length_c   1.000
_cell.angle_alpha   90.00
_cell.angle_beta   90.00
_cell.angle_gamma   90.00
#
_symmetry.space_group_name_H-M   'P 1'
#
loop_
_entity.id
_entity.type
_entity.pdbx_description
1 polymer ?
#
loop_
_entity_poly.entity_id
_entity_poly.type
_entity_poly.pdbx_seq_one_letter_code
_entity_poly.pdbx_strand_id
1 'polypeptide(L)'
;MTPKIGFPWSEIRNISFNDKKFVIKPIDKKAPDFVFYAQRLRINKRILALCMGNHELYMRRRKPDTIEVQQMKAQAKEEKNHKKMERAMLEDERKKREQAEKEKEKIEKEKEELMERLRVIEEQTRKAQQELEEQTRRALELEQERKRAQDEAERLDRERRLAEEAKSALLQQSESQMKNQEHLATELAELTSKISLLEDAKKKKEDEAIEWQTKATLVQEDLEKTKEELKNKVMSAHVPEPVHGENDNDEGDESSAEASAELTSAAAYKDRSEEERMTEAEKNERVQKHLLALTSELANARDETKKTQNDMIHAENVRAGRDKYKTLRQIRSGNTKQRIDEFECM
;
A
#
# COMPACT_ATOMS: atom_id res chain seq x y z
N MET A 1 -34.72 12.37 -45.97
CA MET A 1 -35.03 13.53 -45.11
C MET A 1 -36.53 13.81 -45.05
N THR A 2 -37.16 14.41 -46.08
CA THR A 2 -38.55 14.89 -46.00
C THR A 2 -39.46 14.20 -47.05
N PRO A 3 -40.23 13.15 -46.68
CA PRO A 3 -41.27 12.61 -47.57
C PRO A 3 -42.41 13.62 -47.81
N LYS A 4 -43.19 13.41 -48.89
CA LYS A 4 -44.22 14.35 -49.38
C LYS A 4 -45.65 13.83 -49.26
N ILE A 5 -45.87 12.55 -49.53
CA ILE A 5 -47.15 11.85 -49.45
C ILE A 5 -46.92 10.56 -48.64
N GLY A 6 -47.90 10.16 -47.83
CA GLY A 6 -47.81 8.95 -47.02
C GLY A 6 -49.12 8.19 -46.88
N PHE A 7 -49.01 6.86 -46.93
CA PHE A 7 -50.09 5.93 -46.62
C PHE A 7 -49.69 5.08 -45.40
N PRO A 8 -50.49 5.01 -44.33
CA PRO A 8 -50.27 4.05 -43.25
C PRO A 8 -50.68 2.64 -43.70
N TRP A 9 -50.08 1.60 -43.11
CA TRP A 9 -50.44 0.21 -43.44
C TRP A 9 -51.89 -0.14 -43.08
N SER A 10 -52.53 0.63 -42.20
CA SER A 10 -53.97 0.57 -41.87
C SER A 10 -54.91 1.15 -42.94
N GLU A 11 -54.39 1.74 -44.02
CA GLU A 11 -55.16 2.14 -45.20
C GLU A 11 -55.01 1.16 -46.38
N ILE A 12 -54.10 0.18 -46.29
CA ILE A 12 -53.76 -0.70 -47.42
C ILE A 12 -54.46 -2.05 -47.30
N ARG A 13 -55.19 -2.45 -48.36
CA ARG A 13 -55.98 -3.69 -48.43
C ARG A 13 -55.23 -4.83 -49.12
N ASN A 14 -54.62 -4.53 -50.27
CA ASN A 14 -53.94 -5.52 -51.11
C ASN A 14 -52.79 -4.86 -51.88
N ILE A 15 -51.76 -5.63 -52.19
CA ILE A 15 -50.55 -5.17 -52.88
C ILE A 15 -50.20 -6.19 -53.95
N SER A 16 -50.07 -5.75 -55.20
CA SER A 16 -49.70 -6.61 -56.34
C SER A 16 -48.93 -5.83 -57.40
N PHE A 17 -48.38 -6.54 -58.38
CA PHE A 17 -47.78 -5.93 -59.57
C PHE A 17 -47.93 -6.83 -60.80
N ASN A 18 -47.85 -6.24 -61.98
CA ASN A 18 -47.73 -6.94 -63.26
C ASN A 18 -46.66 -6.26 -64.12
N ASP A 19 -45.65 -7.01 -64.55
CA ASP A 19 -44.37 -6.50 -65.09
C ASP A 19 -43.83 -5.27 -64.31
N LYS A 20 -43.88 -4.09 -64.91
CA LYS A 20 -43.42 -2.80 -64.34
C LYS A 20 -44.48 -2.13 -63.47
N LYS A 21 -45.77 -2.39 -63.71
CA LYS A 21 -46.91 -1.71 -63.06
C LYS A 21 -47.16 -2.31 -61.67
N PHE A 22 -46.94 -1.52 -60.63
CA PHE A 22 -47.25 -1.83 -59.24
C PHE A 22 -48.61 -1.23 -58.87
N VAL A 23 -49.41 -1.95 -58.08
CA VAL A 23 -50.79 -1.59 -57.75
C VAL A 23 -51.05 -1.85 -56.26
N ILE A 24 -51.41 -0.81 -55.52
CA ILE A 24 -51.80 -0.87 -54.11
C ILE A 24 -53.28 -0.53 -54.01
N LYS A 25 -54.10 -1.50 -53.58
CA LYS A 25 -55.54 -1.30 -53.39
C LYS A 25 -55.80 -0.75 -51.97
N PRO A 26 -56.53 0.36 -51.81
CA PRO A 26 -56.87 0.89 -50.49
C PRO A 26 -57.97 0.08 -49.78
N ILE A 27 -58.09 0.31 -48.46
CA ILE A 27 -59.20 -0.20 -47.65
C ILE A 27 -60.48 0.63 -47.93
N ASP A 28 -60.38 1.94 -48.15
CA ASP A 28 -61.52 2.70 -48.66
C ASP A 28 -61.85 2.27 -50.10
N LYS A 29 -63.04 1.71 -50.31
CA LYS A 29 -63.53 1.29 -51.64
C LYS A 29 -63.89 2.47 -52.55
N LYS A 30 -63.95 3.71 -52.04
CA LYS A 30 -64.22 4.92 -52.82
C LYS A 30 -62.94 5.60 -53.33
N ALA A 31 -61.78 5.28 -52.77
CA ALA A 31 -60.49 5.74 -53.27
C ALA A 31 -60.06 4.88 -54.47
N PRO A 32 -59.38 5.46 -55.48
CA PRO A 32 -58.79 4.71 -56.59
C PRO A 32 -57.68 3.77 -56.11
N ASP A 33 -57.30 2.81 -56.96
CA ASP A 33 -56.04 2.08 -56.74
C ASP A 33 -54.85 3.05 -56.86
N PHE A 34 -53.92 3.00 -55.92
CA PHE A 34 -52.64 3.72 -56.04
C PHE A 34 -51.71 2.94 -56.97
N VAL A 35 -51.21 3.59 -58.02
CA VAL A 35 -50.45 2.95 -59.09
C VAL A 35 -49.09 3.63 -59.25
N PHE A 36 -48.03 2.85 -59.43
CA PHE A 36 -46.74 3.39 -59.85
C PHE A 36 -45.98 2.38 -60.71
N TYR A 37 -44.90 2.82 -61.36
CA TYR A 37 -44.11 2.00 -62.27
C TYR A 37 -42.67 1.89 -61.79
N ALA A 38 -42.14 0.67 -61.72
CA ALA A 38 -40.72 0.42 -61.45
C ALA A 38 -40.03 -0.13 -62.70
N GLN A 39 -38.81 0.33 -62.98
CA GLN A 39 -38.09 0.02 -64.22
C GLN A 39 -37.75 -1.48 -64.43
N ARG A 40 -37.72 -2.30 -63.36
CA ARG A 40 -37.23 -3.69 -63.40
C ARG A 40 -38.07 -4.62 -62.52
N LEU A 41 -38.48 -5.77 -63.05
CA LEU A 41 -39.26 -6.81 -62.35
C LEU A 41 -38.66 -7.24 -61.00
N ARG A 42 -37.32 -7.36 -60.90
CA ARG A 42 -36.61 -7.72 -59.65
C ARG A 42 -36.80 -6.67 -58.54
N ILE A 43 -37.03 -5.40 -58.90
CA ILE A 43 -37.34 -4.34 -57.93
C ILE A 43 -38.77 -4.54 -57.41
N ASN A 44 -39.75 -4.78 -58.30
CA ASN A 44 -41.14 -5.06 -57.90
C ASN A 44 -41.26 -6.29 -56.98
N LYS A 45 -40.56 -7.39 -57.28
CA LYS A 45 -40.47 -8.56 -56.37
C LYS A 45 -39.94 -8.18 -54.98
N ARG A 46 -38.89 -7.35 -54.89
CA ARG A 46 -38.32 -6.90 -53.62
C ARG A 46 -39.23 -5.94 -52.86
N ILE A 47 -39.92 -5.02 -53.55
CA ILE A 47 -40.90 -4.11 -52.95
C ILE A 47 -42.04 -4.93 -52.36
N LEU A 48 -42.61 -5.89 -53.10
CA LEU A 48 -43.71 -6.73 -52.62
C LEU A 48 -43.33 -7.49 -51.33
N ALA A 49 -42.17 -8.16 -51.30
CA ALA A 49 -41.70 -8.89 -50.13
C ALA A 49 -41.52 -7.97 -48.89
N LEU A 50 -40.91 -6.80 -49.08
CA LEU A 50 -40.77 -5.79 -48.01
C LEU A 50 -42.12 -5.26 -47.54
N CYS A 51 -43.06 -5.00 -48.45
CA CYS A 51 -44.41 -4.57 -48.15
C CYS A 51 -45.19 -5.61 -47.34
N MET A 52 -45.15 -6.88 -47.75
CA MET A 52 -45.81 -7.99 -47.04
C MET A 52 -45.27 -8.12 -45.61
N GLY A 53 -43.96 -8.30 -45.43
CA GLY A 53 -43.36 -8.46 -44.10
C GLY A 53 -43.54 -7.24 -43.18
N ASN A 54 -43.49 -6.02 -43.72
CA ASN A 54 -43.74 -4.82 -42.92
C ASN A 54 -45.21 -4.66 -42.53
N HIS A 55 -46.15 -4.93 -43.44
CA HIS A 55 -47.59 -4.91 -43.15
C HIS A 55 -47.96 -5.98 -42.11
N GLU A 56 -47.40 -7.17 -42.24
CA GLU A 56 -47.71 -8.33 -41.41
C GLU A 56 -47.11 -8.18 -39.98
N LEU A 57 -45.86 -7.68 -39.85
CA LEU A 57 -45.32 -7.20 -38.58
C LEU A 57 -46.10 -6.02 -37.98
N TYR A 58 -46.60 -5.10 -38.83
CA TYR A 58 -47.43 -3.97 -38.39
C TYR A 58 -48.78 -4.42 -37.84
N MET A 59 -49.37 -5.47 -38.40
CA MET A 59 -50.59 -6.11 -37.88
C MET A 59 -50.31 -6.91 -36.60
N ARG A 60 -49.21 -7.68 -36.53
CA ARG A 60 -48.80 -8.40 -35.30
C ARG A 60 -48.65 -7.43 -34.11
N ARG A 61 -48.01 -6.27 -34.31
CA ARG A 61 -47.81 -5.23 -33.27
C ARG A 61 -49.08 -4.57 -32.73
N ARG A 62 -50.26 -4.82 -33.33
CA ARG A 62 -51.55 -4.27 -32.86
C ARG A 62 -52.42 -5.30 -32.16
N LYS A 63 -52.06 -6.58 -32.27
CA LYS A 63 -52.65 -7.65 -31.47
C LYS A 63 -52.08 -7.56 -30.06
N PRO A 64 -52.78 -8.07 -29.03
CA PRO A 64 -52.12 -8.48 -27.80
C PRO A 64 -50.94 -9.39 -28.12
N ASP A 65 -49.87 -9.31 -27.32
CA ASP A 65 -48.72 -10.22 -27.43
C ASP A 65 -49.18 -11.68 -27.31
N THR A 66 -48.59 -12.60 -28.09
CA THR A 66 -48.81 -14.04 -27.88
C THR A 66 -48.28 -14.47 -26.52
N ILE A 67 -48.76 -15.59 -25.99
CA ILE A 67 -48.32 -16.12 -24.68
C ILE A 67 -46.80 -16.27 -24.65
N GLU A 68 -46.18 -16.75 -25.73
CA GLU A 68 -44.73 -16.86 -25.87
C GLU A 68 -44.05 -15.49 -25.76
N VAL A 69 -44.55 -14.46 -26.46
CA VAL A 69 -43.98 -13.10 -26.41
C VAL A 69 -44.17 -12.46 -25.03
N GLN A 70 -45.24 -12.79 -24.30
CA GLN A 70 -45.42 -12.38 -22.91
C GLN A 70 -44.42 -13.08 -21.98
N GLN A 71 -44.21 -14.40 -22.15
CA GLN A 71 -43.21 -15.17 -21.41
C GLN A 71 -41.79 -14.67 -21.69
N MET A 72 -41.41 -14.45 -22.95
CA MET A 72 -40.11 -13.87 -23.32
C MET A 72 -39.90 -12.48 -22.71
N LYS A 73 -40.96 -11.64 -22.64
CA LYS A 73 -40.88 -10.33 -21.97
C LYS A 73 -40.77 -10.45 -20.44
N ALA A 74 -41.38 -11.46 -19.83
CA ALA A 74 -41.25 -11.74 -18.40
C ALA A 74 -39.83 -12.22 -18.08
N GLN A 75 -39.33 -13.25 -18.78
CA GLN A 75 -37.97 -13.77 -18.64
C GLN A 75 -36.92 -12.68 -18.90
N ALA A 76 -37.02 -11.92 -19.99
CA ALA A 76 -36.06 -10.85 -20.29
C ALA A 76 -36.09 -9.70 -19.26
N LYS A 77 -37.20 -9.51 -18.53
CA LYS A 77 -37.30 -8.57 -17.40
C LYS A 77 -36.68 -9.17 -16.13
N GLU A 78 -36.88 -10.46 -15.89
CA GLU A 78 -36.33 -11.21 -14.77
C GLU A 78 -34.80 -11.35 -14.88
N GLU A 79 -34.28 -11.84 -16.01
CA GLU A 79 -32.85 -11.88 -16.31
C GLU A 79 -32.20 -10.50 -16.19
N LYS A 80 -32.86 -9.44 -16.68
CA LYS A 80 -32.35 -8.06 -16.55
C LYS A 80 -32.31 -7.58 -15.10
N ASN A 81 -33.25 -8.02 -14.27
CA ASN A 81 -33.23 -7.74 -12.84
C ASN A 81 -32.14 -8.57 -12.13
N HIS A 82 -31.99 -9.86 -12.46
CA HIS A 82 -30.93 -10.72 -11.95
C HIS A 82 -29.55 -10.13 -12.27
N LYS A 83 -29.27 -9.89 -13.55
CA LYS A 83 -28.02 -9.27 -14.05
C LYS A 83 -27.79 -7.85 -13.49
N LYS A 84 -28.83 -7.17 -12.97
CA LYS A 84 -28.69 -5.90 -12.23
C LYS A 84 -28.35 -6.14 -10.75
N MET A 85 -28.98 -7.10 -10.10
CA MET A 85 -28.72 -7.46 -8.69
C MET A 85 -27.32 -8.05 -8.53
N GLU A 86 -26.94 -8.97 -9.40
CA GLU A 86 -25.60 -9.54 -9.55
C GLU A 86 -24.53 -8.44 -9.68
N ARG A 87 -24.70 -7.50 -10.61
CA ARG A 87 -23.81 -6.34 -10.76
C ARG A 87 -23.76 -5.45 -9.51
N ALA A 88 -24.88 -5.27 -8.81
CA ALA A 88 -24.91 -4.49 -7.57
C ALA A 88 -24.18 -5.21 -6.42
N MET A 89 -24.28 -6.55 -6.33
CA MET A 89 -23.52 -7.34 -5.36
C MET A 89 -22.02 -7.32 -5.68
N LEU A 90 -21.62 -7.44 -6.94
CA LEU A 90 -20.22 -7.30 -7.38
C LEU A 90 -19.66 -5.88 -7.14
N GLU A 91 -20.48 -4.84 -7.30
CA GLU A 91 -20.08 -3.45 -7.02
C GLU A 91 -19.92 -3.20 -5.50
N ASP A 92 -20.77 -3.80 -4.67
CA ASP A 92 -20.67 -3.75 -3.20
C ASP A 92 -19.48 -4.57 -2.68
N GLU A 93 -19.26 -5.78 -3.19
CA GLU A 93 -18.08 -6.59 -2.86
C GLU A 93 -16.78 -5.89 -3.28
N ARG A 94 -16.73 -5.32 -4.49
CA ARG A 94 -15.58 -4.52 -4.94
C ARG A 94 -15.30 -3.36 -3.98
N LYS A 95 -16.31 -2.62 -3.53
CA LYS A 95 -16.14 -1.53 -2.57
C LYS A 95 -15.62 -2.02 -1.22
N LYS A 96 -16.10 -3.16 -0.73
CA LYS A 96 -15.61 -3.81 0.50
C LYS A 96 -14.15 -4.25 0.37
N ARG A 97 -13.76 -4.85 -0.76
CA ARG A 97 -12.36 -5.21 -1.05
C ARG A 97 -11.47 -3.94 -1.11
N GLU A 98 -11.92 -2.89 -1.82
CA GLU A 98 -11.20 -1.61 -1.93
C GLU A 98 -11.07 -0.88 -0.57
N GLN A 99 -12.03 -1.05 0.34
CA GLN A 99 -11.94 -0.56 1.72
C GLN A 99 -10.94 -1.36 2.55
N ALA A 100 -11.03 -2.69 2.53
CA ALA A 100 -10.11 -3.58 3.25
C ALA A 100 -8.65 -3.44 2.77
N GLU A 101 -8.43 -3.19 1.48
CA GLU A 101 -7.11 -2.91 0.90
C GLU A 101 -6.51 -1.62 1.46
N LYS A 102 -7.30 -0.53 1.54
CA LYS A 102 -6.87 0.75 2.13
C LYS A 102 -6.64 0.66 3.64
N GLU A 103 -7.44 -0.13 4.35
CA GLU A 103 -7.23 -0.42 5.77
C GLU A 103 -5.93 -1.22 5.98
N LYS A 104 -5.67 -2.24 5.16
CA LYS A 104 -4.38 -2.95 5.15
C LYS A 104 -3.21 -2.01 4.88
N GLU A 105 -3.29 -1.17 3.83
CA GLU A 105 -2.23 -0.21 3.47
C GLU A 105 -1.92 0.75 4.63
N LYS A 106 -2.96 1.20 5.36
CA LYS A 106 -2.81 2.05 6.54
C LYS A 106 -2.14 1.31 7.71
N ILE A 107 -2.56 0.08 8.01
CA ILE A 107 -1.96 -0.76 9.05
C ILE A 107 -0.50 -1.11 8.71
N GLU A 108 -0.19 -1.32 7.43
CA GLU A 108 1.16 -1.63 6.95
C GLU A 108 2.11 -0.43 7.15
N LYS A 109 1.65 0.80 6.84
CA LYS A 109 2.40 2.04 7.14
C LYS A 109 2.56 2.30 8.65
N GLU A 110 1.50 2.10 9.43
CA GLU A 110 1.57 2.23 10.90
C GLU A 110 2.53 1.21 11.52
N LYS A 111 2.59 -0.01 10.96
CA LYS A 111 3.58 -1.04 11.32
C LYS A 111 5.00 -0.62 10.94
N GLU A 112 5.22 -0.06 9.74
CA GLU A 112 6.54 0.44 9.32
C GLU A 112 7.04 1.56 10.24
N GLU A 113 6.18 2.54 10.58
CA GLU A 113 6.53 3.58 11.55
C GLU A 113 6.88 3.00 12.93
N LEU A 114 6.14 2.01 13.41
CA LEU A 114 6.41 1.36 14.70
C LEU A 114 7.72 0.55 14.68
N MET A 115 8.01 -0.17 13.58
CA MET A 115 9.27 -0.90 13.41
C MET A 115 10.48 0.04 13.39
N GLU A 116 10.38 1.20 12.73
CA GLU A 116 11.48 2.18 12.70
C GLU A 116 11.67 2.86 14.07
N ARG A 117 10.58 3.18 14.78
CA ARG A 117 10.67 3.66 16.18
C ARG A 117 11.32 2.63 17.10
N LEU A 118 11.02 1.34 16.93
CA LEU A 118 11.66 0.25 17.69
C LEU A 118 13.17 0.17 17.39
N ARG A 119 13.59 0.21 16.12
CA ARG A 119 15.02 0.25 15.75
C ARG A 119 15.77 1.42 16.39
N VAL A 120 15.16 2.61 16.43
CA VAL A 120 15.77 3.78 17.08
C VAL A 120 15.93 3.54 18.59
N ILE A 121 14.95 2.92 19.25
CA ILE A 121 15.02 2.58 20.68
C ILE A 121 16.05 1.47 20.95
N GLU A 122 16.11 0.42 20.12
CA GLU A 122 17.13 -0.64 20.22
C GLU A 122 18.54 -0.06 20.06
N GLU A 123 18.75 0.82 19.08
CA GLU A 123 20.05 1.46 18.83
C GLU A 123 20.45 2.44 19.94
N GLN A 124 19.49 3.16 20.54
CA GLN A 124 19.73 3.98 21.73
C GLN A 124 20.08 3.11 22.95
N THR A 125 19.36 2.00 23.16
CA THR A 125 19.61 1.05 24.25
C THR A 125 20.99 0.39 24.09
N ARG A 126 21.35 -0.02 22.87
CA ARG A 126 22.67 -0.59 22.54
C ARG A 126 23.80 0.39 22.83
N LYS A 127 23.65 1.67 22.43
CA LYS A 127 24.63 2.73 22.76
C LYS A 127 24.74 2.94 24.27
N ALA A 128 23.62 3.09 24.99
CA ALA A 128 23.61 3.29 26.43
C ALA A 128 24.25 2.11 27.20
N GLN A 129 24.05 0.87 26.73
CA GLN A 129 24.69 -0.29 27.32
C GLN A 129 26.19 -0.36 27.01
N GLN A 130 26.62 -0.03 25.80
CA GLN A 130 28.06 0.07 25.47
C GLN A 130 28.76 1.16 26.30
N GLU A 131 28.10 2.30 26.51
CA GLU A 131 28.60 3.38 27.36
C GLU A 131 28.65 2.96 28.84
N LEU A 132 27.64 2.25 29.34
CA LEU A 132 27.64 1.67 30.69
C LEU A 132 28.75 0.62 30.89
N GLU A 133 28.99 -0.24 29.89
CA GLU A 133 30.09 -1.22 29.89
C GLU A 133 31.46 -0.51 29.90
N GLU A 134 31.62 0.57 29.14
CA GLU A 134 32.87 1.34 29.17
C GLU A 134 33.08 2.08 30.50
N GLN A 135 32.04 2.72 31.05
CA GLN A 135 32.11 3.34 32.39
C GLN A 135 32.44 2.30 33.47
N THR A 136 31.86 1.09 33.39
CA THR A 136 32.17 -0.02 34.30
C THR A 136 33.63 -0.47 34.15
N ARG A 137 34.17 -0.54 32.91
CA ARG A 137 35.59 -0.88 32.68
C ARG A 137 36.52 0.20 33.24
N ARG A 138 36.24 1.48 32.99
CA ARG A 138 37.01 2.62 33.52
C ARG A 138 36.97 2.67 35.05
N ALA A 139 35.83 2.37 35.67
CA ALA A 139 35.73 2.28 37.13
C ALA A 139 36.60 1.16 37.71
N LEU A 140 36.63 -0.02 37.06
CA LEU A 140 37.49 -1.14 37.45
C LEU A 140 38.99 -0.83 37.23
N GLU A 141 39.34 -0.15 36.14
CA GLU A 141 40.71 0.33 35.86
C GLU A 141 41.17 1.31 36.97
N LEU A 142 40.32 2.28 37.34
CA LEU A 142 40.57 3.23 38.43
C LEU A 142 40.63 2.55 39.81
N GLU A 143 39.81 1.53 40.07
CA GLU A 143 39.89 0.76 41.32
C GLU A 143 41.20 -0.03 41.43
N GLN A 144 41.64 -0.66 40.34
CA GLN A 144 42.94 -1.33 40.28
C GLN A 144 44.11 -0.35 40.48
N GLU A 145 44.04 0.83 39.87
CA GLU A 145 45.08 1.87 40.02
C GLU A 145 45.10 2.45 41.45
N ARG A 146 43.93 2.74 42.03
CA ARG A 146 43.79 3.14 43.44
C ARG A 146 44.33 2.07 44.38
N LYS A 147 44.10 0.78 44.08
CA LYS A 147 44.63 -0.33 44.87
C LYS A 147 46.16 -0.41 44.76
N ARG A 148 46.75 -0.31 43.56
CA ARG A 148 48.21 -0.27 43.40
C ARG A 148 48.83 0.91 44.16
N ALA A 149 48.21 2.09 44.10
CA ALA A 149 48.65 3.26 44.85
C ALA A 149 48.56 3.07 46.37
N GLN A 150 47.54 2.35 46.86
CA GLN A 150 47.40 1.97 48.26
C GLN A 150 48.45 0.93 48.68
N ASP A 151 48.64 -0.15 47.89
CA ASP A 151 49.64 -1.20 48.14
C ASP A 151 51.08 -0.61 48.17
N GLU A 152 51.37 0.35 47.28
CA GLU A 152 52.63 1.12 47.24
C GLU A 152 52.79 2.03 48.47
N ALA A 153 51.76 2.77 48.85
CA ALA A 153 51.77 3.62 50.05
C ALA A 153 51.94 2.79 51.34
N GLU A 154 51.31 1.61 51.42
CA GLU A 154 51.49 0.67 52.52
C GLU A 154 52.88 0.01 52.51
N ARG A 155 53.57 -0.11 51.36
CA ARG A 155 55.00 -0.49 51.32
C ARG A 155 55.88 0.66 51.83
N LEU A 156 55.65 1.88 51.37
CA LEU A 156 56.42 3.07 51.77
C LEU A 156 56.24 3.44 53.25
N ASP A 157 55.06 3.24 53.85
CA ASP A 157 54.88 3.43 55.30
C ASP A 157 55.62 2.35 56.11
N ARG A 158 55.68 1.10 55.63
CA ARG A 158 56.50 0.04 56.24
C ARG A 158 57.99 0.32 56.13
N GLU A 159 58.46 0.74 54.95
CA GLU A 159 59.85 1.19 54.74
C GLU A 159 60.20 2.37 55.65
N ARG A 160 59.30 3.36 55.80
CA ARG A 160 59.51 4.48 56.72
C ARG A 160 59.60 4.02 58.17
N ARG A 161 58.71 3.14 58.63
CA ARG A 161 58.75 2.57 60.00
C ARG A 161 60.06 1.83 60.26
N LEU A 162 60.49 0.96 59.36
CA LEU A 162 61.76 0.24 59.50
C LEU A 162 62.97 1.19 59.53
N ALA A 163 62.96 2.26 58.74
CA ALA A 163 64.01 3.29 58.79
C ALA A 163 63.95 4.13 60.08
N GLU A 164 62.76 4.40 60.60
CA GLU A 164 62.49 5.14 61.83
C GLU A 164 62.89 4.32 63.08
N GLU A 165 62.62 3.01 63.08
CA GLU A 165 63.09 2.02 64.05
C GLU A 165 64.61 1.84 63.99
N ALA A 166 65.21 1.69 62.81
CA ALA A 166 66.66 1.58 62.65
C ALA A 166 67.39 2.86 63.11
N LYS A 167 66.83 4.05 62.82
CA LYS A 167 67.32 5.33 63.36
C LYS A 167 67.21 5.38 64.88
N SER A 168 66.12 4.89 65.46
CA SER A 168 65.93 4.81 66.91
C SER A 168 66.96 3.86 67.57
N ALA A 169 67.20 2.69 66.96
CA ALA A 169 68.21 1.73 67.41
C ALA A 169 69.63 2.31 67.34
N LEU A 170 69.98 3.03 66.27
CA LEU A 170 71.26 3.74 66.16
C LEU A 170 71.41 4.87 67.21
N LEU A 171 70.32 5.58 67.54
CA LEU A 171 70.33 6.57 68.62
C LEU A 171 70.52 5.89 69.99
N GLN A 172 69.86 4.77 70.26
CA GLN A 172 70.07 4.00 71.50
C GLN A 172 71.49 3.38 71.57
N GLN A 173 72.06 2.97 70.44
CA GLN A 173 73.44 2.51 70.36
C GLN A 173 74.43 3.65 70.63
N SER A 174 74.15 4.85 70.09
CA SER A 174 74.95 6.05 70.36
C SER A 174 74.82 6.52 71.82
N GLU A 175 73.61 6.49 72.40
CA GLU A 175 73.38 6.78 73.82
C GLU A 175 74.07 5.76 74.74
N SER A 176 74.05 4.48 74.42
CA SER A 176 74.72 3.44 75.23
C SER A 176 76.24 3.47 75.05
N GLN A 177 76.75 3.85 73.88
CA GLN A 177 78.17 4.20 73.72
C GLN A 177 78.55 5.45 74.51
N MET A 178 77.73 6.50 74.51
CA MET A 178 77.89 7.69 75.37
C MET A 178 77.90 7.31 76.84
N LYS A 179 76.92 6.54 77.32
CA LYS A 179 76.84 6.06 78.71
C LYS A 179 78.01 5.14 79.06
N ASN A 180 78.53 4.34 78.12
CA ASN A 180 79.76 3.58 78.33
C ASN A 180 81.01 4.46 78.34
N GLN A 181 81.08 5.54 77.55
CA GLN A 181 82.16 6.53 77.63
C GLN A 181 82.08 7.37 78.91
N GLU A 182 80.88 7.68 79.40
CA GLU A 182 80.62 8.34 80.68
C GLU A 182 80.92 7.41 81.86
N HIS A 183 80.62 6.11 81.74
CA HIS A 183 81.05 5.09 82.69
C HIS A 183 82.56 4.85 82.64
N LEU A 184 83.21 4.86 81.46
CA LEU A 184 84.67 4.87 81.38
C LEU A 184 85.27 6.18 81.89
N ALA A 185 84.59 7.32 81.76
CA ALA A 185 85.04 8.61 82.30
C ALA A 185 84.85 8.68 83.82
N THR A 186 83.81 8.06 84.38
CA THR A 186 83.61 7.94 85.82
C THR A 186 84.42 6.81 86.44
N GLU A 187 84.68 5.68 85.75
CA GLU A 187 85.72 4.73 86.14
C GLU A 187 87.10 5.35 85.99
N LEU A 188 87.39 6.18 84.98
CA LEU A 188 88.66 6.92 84.92
C LEU A 188 88.73 8.02 85.96
N ALA A 189 87.63 8.67 86.35
CA ALA A 189 87.60 9.65 87.44
C ALA A 189 87.64 8.99 88.83
N GLU A 190 87.07 7.79 88.99
CA GLU A 190 87.12 6.99 90.20
C GLU A 190 88.45 6.24 90.29
N LEU A 191 89.04 5.79 89.19
CA LEU A 191 90.44 5.36 89.09
C LEU A 191 91.40 6.55 89.19
N THR A 192 91.04 7.77 88.81
CA THR A 192 91.89 8.96 89.07
C THR A 192 91.72 9.45 90.50
N SER A 193 90.55 9.25 91.12
CA SER A 193 90.31 9.47 92.55
C SER A 193 90.97 8.38 93.40
N LYS A 194 90.99 7.14 92.92
CA LYS A 194 91.63 5.97 93.52
C LYS A 194 93.11 5.90 93.21
N ILE A 195 93.59 6.45 92.09
CA ILE A 195 94.99 6.82 91.89
C ILE A 195 95.30 7.99 92.78
N SER A 196 94.49 9.05 92.89
CA SER A 196 94.71 10.14 93.85
C SER A 196 94.71 9.68 95.32
N LEU A 197 93.95 8.62 95.67
CA LEU A 197 93.94 7.96 96.98
C LEU A 197 94.97 6.82 97.10
N LEU A 198 95.52 6.32 95.99
CA LEU A 198 96.73 5.48 95.92
C LEU A 198 97.96 6.33 95.52
N GLU A 199 97.80 7.65 95.57
CA GLU A 199 98.76 8.74 95.52
C GLU A 199 98.47 9.73 96.65
N ASP A 200 97.62 9.37 97.61
CA ASP A 200 97.47 9.93 98.96
C ASP A 200 97.51 8.81 100.00
N ALA A 201 97.44 7.55 99.55
CA ALA A 201 98.13 6.39 100.12
C ALA A 201 98.84 5.57 99.00
N LYS A 202 99.51 6.19 98.03
CA LYS A 202 100.82 6.85 98.14
C LYS A 202 100.79 8.34 98.62
N LYS A 203 101.41 9.41 98.08
CA LYS A 203 101.76 10.69 98.78
C LYS A 203 101.74 10.67 100.32
N LYS A 204 100.61 10.89 101.00
CA LYS A 204 100.49 10.84 102.48
C LYS A 204 100.76 9.46 103.11
N LYS A 205 100.95 8.41 102.29
CA LYS A 205 101.65 7.12 102.55
C LYS A 205 102.56 6.68 101.37
N GLU A 206 103.06 7.61 100.55
CA GLU A 206 104.33 7.48 99.79
C GLU A 206 105.47 7.76 100.77
N ASP A 207 105.21 8.77 101.60
CA ASP A 207 105.71 9.00 102.95
C ASP A 207 105.86 7.69 103.78
N GLU A 208 104.97 6.70 103.57
CA GLU A 208 104.93 5.41 104.27
C GLU A 208 104.49 4.23 103.36
N ALA A 209 105.22 4.00 102.24
CA ALA A 209 105.06 2.94 101.20
C ALA A 209 104.59 3.40 99.79
N ILE A 210 105.55 4.01 99.11
CA ILE A 210 105.63 4.46 97.70
C ILE A 210 105.48 3.24 96.62
N GLU A 211 104.31 2.99 95.84
CA GLU A 211 103.81 1.82 94.86
C GLU A 211 102.52 2.00 93.82
N TRP A 212 102.02 1.04 92.89
CA TRP A 212 100.56 0.63 92.35
C TRP A 212 100.17 0.08 90.81
N GLN A 213 98.91 -0.43 90.37
CA GLN A 213 98.52 -1.41 89.16
C GLN A 213 97.02 -1.61 88.43
N THR A 214 96.68 -2.37 87.25
CA THR A 214 95.39 -2.41 86.28
C THR A 214 94.76 -3.70 85.41
N LYS A 215 93.67 -3.72 84.48
CA LYS A 215 92.82 -4.90 83.75
C LYS A 215 91.90 -4.79 82.32
N ALA A 216 91.08 -5.79 81.69
CA ALA A 216 90.30 -5.87 80.28
C ALA A 216 89.04 -6.92 79.82
N THR A 217 88.38 -7.01 78.54
CA THR A 217 87.01 -7.75 78.03
C THR A 217 86.65 -8.31 76.47
N LEU A 218 85.38 -8.82 75.96
CA LEU A 218 84.95 -9.54 74.57
C LEU A 218 83.38 -9.75 73.94
N VAL A 219 82.96 -10.38 72.71
CA VAL A 219 81.53 -10.53 71.93
C VAL A 219 81.14 -11.56 70.65
N GLN A 220 79.86 -11.77 69.97
CA GLN A 220 79.34 -12.74 68.77
C GLN A 220 77.94 -12.59 67.79
N GLU A 221 77.37 -13.57 66.90
CA GLU A 221 76.43 -13.61 65.55
C GLU A 221 75.14 -14.67 65.25
N ASP A 222 74.26 -15.11 64.18
CA ASP A 222 73.63 -15.01 62.67
C ASP A 222 72.30 -16.03 62.25
N LEU A 223 71.43 -16.44 61.15
CA LEU A 223 70.90 -16.37 59.62
C LEU A 223 69.53 -17.20 59.03
N GLU A 224 68.85 -17.14 57.74
CA GLU A 224 67.64 -18.04 57.08
C GLU A 224 67.05 -18.11 55.46
N LYS A 225 65.74 -18.50 54.98
CA LYS A 225 65.14 -19.13 53.58
C LYS A 225 63.59 -18.83 52.95
N THR A 226 62.67 -19.27 51.90
CA THR A 226 62.16 -20.25 50.69
C THR A 226 60.89 -19.74 49.68
N LYS A 227 59.95 -20.20 48.67
CA LYS A 227 59.26 -21.32 47.68
C LYS A 227 58.24 -20.79 46.41
N GLU A 228 57.26 -21.24 45.44
CA GLU A 228 56.29 -22.35 44.77
C GLU A 228 55.53 -22.23 43.23
N GLU A 229 54.32 -22.85 42.70
CA GLU A 229 53.66 -23.08 41.21
C GLU A 229 52.00 -23.03 40.87
N LEU A 230 51.04 -23.34 39.81
CA LEU A 230 50.64 -23.93 38.35
C LEU A 230 49.03 -23.86 37.74
N LYS A 231 48.18 -24.23 36.60
CA LYS A 231 47.79 -24.74 35.08
C LYS A 231 46.18 -24.60 34.56
N ASN A 232 45.28 -24.94 33.47
CA ASN A 232 44.93 -25.44 31.96
C ASN A 232 43.30 -25.65 31.50
N LYS A 233 42.45 -25.92 30.35
CA LYS A 233 42.07 -25.87 28.76
C LYS A 233 40.68 -26.68 28.19
N VAL A 234 39.78 -26.81 27.04
CA VAL A 234 39.12 -26.29 25.63
C VAL A 234 37.82 -27.11 24.86
N MET A 235 37.07 -26.78 23.67
CA MET A 235 35.67 -27.31 23.01
C MET A 235 35.21 -27.37 21.38
N SER A 236 33.95 -27.80 20.79
CA SER A 236 33.40 -27.88 19.25
C SER A 236 31.81 -28.19 18.71
N ALA A 237 31.28 -28.22 17.37
CA ALA A 237 29.80 -28.45 16.73
C ALA A 237 29.36 -28.71 15.10
N HIS A 238 28.05 -28.99 14.54
CA HIS A 238 27.50 -29.27 13.03
C HIS A 238 25.88 -29.40 12.51
N VAL A 239 25.35 -29.48 11.16
CA VAL A 239 23.84 -29.62 10.55
C VAL A 239 23.37 -29.85 8.92
N PRO A 240 22.11 -30.31 8.37
CA PRO A 240 21.55 -30.60 6.88
C PRO A 240 19.94 -30.54 6.29
N GLU A 241 19.46 -30.74 4.94
CA GLU A 241 17.97 -30.70 4.26
C GLU A 241 17.54 -31.15 2.68
N PRO A 242 16.25 -31.55 2.15
CA PRO A 242 15.67 -31.53 0.66
C PRO A 242 14.10 -31.67 0.10
N VAL A 243 13.66 -31.12 -1.12
CA VAL A 243 12.74 -31.57 -2.35
C VAL A 243 11.12 -31.52 -2.62
N HIS A 244 10.65 -31.14 -3.89
CA HIS A 244 9.36 -31.31 -4.75
C HIS A 244 8.01 -30.51 -4.52
N GLY A 245 7.00 -30.27 -5.44
CA GLY A 245 6.55 -30.67 -6.84
C GLY A 245 5.40 -29.77 -7.51
N GLU A 246 4.69 -30.15 -8.61
CA GLU A 246 4.01 -29.24 -9.63
C GLU A 246 2.45 -29.34 -9.97
N ASN A 247 1.90 -28.30 -10.68
CA ASN A 247 0.86 -28.23 -11.78
C ASN A 247 -0.65 -27.82 -11.56
N ASP A 248 -1.38 -27.40 -12.64
CA ASP A 248 -2.54 -26.44 -12.62
C ASP A 248 -3.58 -26.50 -13.82
N ASN A 249 -4.91 -26.27 -13.58
CA ASN A 249 -6.14 -25.93 -14.43
C ASN A 249 -6.47 -26.63 -15.81
N ASP A 250 -7.62 -26.52 -16.53
CA ASP A 250 -8.90 -25.72 -16.51
C ASP A 250 -10.14 -26.43 -17.20
N GLU A 251 -11.33 -25.77 -17.31
CA GLU A 251 -12.70 -26.27 -17.70
C GLU A 251 -13.13 -26.37 -19.22
N GLY A 252 -14.38 -26.85 -19.50
CA GLY A 252 -15.19 -26.56 -20.72
C GLY A 252 -16.42 -27.48 -20.99
N ASP A 253 -17.62 -26.93 -21.31
CA ASP A 253 -18.93 -27.66 -21.28
C ASP A 253 -19.90 -27.52 -22.52
N GLU A 254 -21.03 -28.24 -22.46
CA GLU A 254 -22.10 -28.70 -23.40
C GLU A 254 -22.81 -27.82 -24.49
N SER A 255 -23.04 -28.44 -25.68
CA SER A 255 -24.37 -28.86 -26.27
C SER A 255 -25.36 -27.96 -27.10
N SER A 256 -25.99 -28.63 -28.09
CA SER A 256 -27.40 -28.53 -28.61
C SER A 256 -27.95 -27.44 -29.61
N ALA A 257 -28.18 -27.89 -30.87
CA ALA A 257 -29.43 -27.89 -31.72
C ALA A 257 -30.31 -26.66 -32.17
N GLU A 258 -30.43 -26.51 -33.51
CA GLU A 258 -31.62 -26.44 -34.43
C GLU A 258 -32.72 -25.31 -34.56
N ALA A 259 -33.07 -25.04 -35.85
CA ALA A 259 -34.39 -24.73 -36.51
C ALA A 259 -35.15 -23.35 -36.46
N SER A 260 -35.76 -22.94 -37.60
CA SER A 260 -36.70 -21.77 -37.84
C SER A 260 -37.08 -21.63 -39.36
N ALA A 261 -38.04 -20.83 -39.89
CA ALA A 261 -39.36 -20.27 -39.47
C ALA A 261 -40.05 -19.45 -40.64
N GLU A 262 -41.39 -19.25 -40.64
CA GLU A 262 -42.19 -18.34 -41.54
C GLU A 262 -43.30 -17.57 -40.76
N LEU A 263 -44.04 -16.61 -41.37
CA LEU A 263 -45.01 -15.71 -40.68
C LEU A 263 -46.33 -15.40 -41.44
N THR A 264 -47.40 -15.03 -40.69
CA THR A 264 -48.81 -15.08 -41.14
C THR A 264 -49.66 -13.82 -40.83
N SER A 265 -50.53 -13.39 -41.76
CA SER A 265 -51.45 -12.26 -41.58
C SER A 265 -52.74 -12.60 -40.83
N ALA A 266 -53.27 -11.67 -40.02
CA ALA A 266 -54.69 -11.69 -39.59
C ALA A 266 -55.17 -10.26 -39.23
N ALA A 267 -56.48 -10.03 -39.34
CA ALA A 267 -57.10 -8.71 -39.40
C ALA A 267 -57.54 -8.11 -38.04
N ALA A 268 -58.31 -7.02 -38.11
CA ALA A 268 -59.19 -6.48 -37.07
C ALA A 268 -58.57 -5.72 -35.86
N TYR A 269 -57.56 -4.87 -36.09
CA TYR A 269 -57.07 -3.93 -35.06
C TYR A 269 -57.06 -2.48 -35.55
N LYS A 270 -57.72 -1.59 -34.79
CA LYS A 270 -57.86 -0.15 -35.09
C LYS A 270 -56.85 0.75 -34.35
N ASP A 271 -55.81 0.18 -33.73
CA ASP A 271 -54.77 0.97 -33.08
C ASP A 271 -54.11 1.96 -34.05
N ARG A 272 -54.02 3.23 -33.63
CA ARG A 272 -53.39 4.36 -34.32
C ARG A 272 -52.29 5.02 -33.49
N SER A 273 -51.73 4.32 -32.52
CA SER A 273 -50.62 4.77 -31.64
C SER A 273 -49.36 5.28 -32.37
N GLU A 274 -49.27 5.16 -33.70
CA GLU A 274 -48.25 5.86 -34.49
C GLU A 274 -48.50 7.36 -34.68
N GLU A 275 -49.74 7.82 -34.59
CA GLU A 275 -50.12 9.22 -34.77
C GLU A 275 -49.67 10.07 -33.57
N GLU A 276 -49.64 9.51 -32.37
CA GLU A 276 -49.18 10.16 -31.12
C GLU A 276 -47.65 10.13 -30.91
N ARG A 277 -46.88 9.58 -31.86
CA ARG A 277 -45.42 9.42 -31.66
C ARG A 277 -44.69 10.76 -31.67
N MET A 278 -43.75 10.88 -30.75
CA MET A 278 -42.77 11.96 -30.64
C MET A 278 -41.37 11.34 -30.63
N THR A 279 -40.35 12.11 -31.00
CA THR A 279 -38.96 11.67 -31.00
C THR A 279 -38.41 11.52 -29.58
N GLU A 280 -37.33 10.75 -29.43
CA GLU A 280 -36.65 10.62 -28.12
C GLU A 280 -36.16 11.99 -27.61
N ALA A 281 -35.65 12.85 -28.51
CA ALA A 281 -35.22 14.20 -28.18
C ALA A 281 -36.36 15.15 -27.76
N GLU A 282 -37.63 14.82 -28.03
CA GLU A 282 -38.80 15.55 -27.51
C GLU A 282 -39.33 14.95 -26.21
N LYS A 283 -39.11 13.64 -25.97
CA LYS A 283 -39.58 12.94 -24.77
C LYS A 283 -38.59 12.96 -23.61
N ASN A 284 -37.31 13.14 -23.90
CA ASN A 284 -36.21 12.91 -22.97
C ASN A 284 -35.33 14.16 -22.91
N GLU A 285 -35.58 15.00 -21.91
CA GLU A 285 -34.89 16.28 -21.67
C GLU A 285 -33.36 16.10 -21.56
N ARG A 286 -32.89 14.97 -21.02
CA ARG A 286 -31.45 14.66 -20.98
C ARG A 286 -30.88 14.52 -22.39
N VAL A 287 -31.53 13.73 -23.25
CA VAL A 287 -31.12 13.54 -24.65
C VAL A 287 -31.18 14.86 -25.41
N GLN A 288 -32.22 15.67 -25.19
CA GLN A 288 -32.34 17.01 -25.77
C GLN A 288 -31.14 17.91 -25.38
N LYS A 289 -30.80 17.99 -24.09
CA LYS A 289 -29.66 18.76 -23.57
C LYS A 289 -28.32 18.25 -24.11
N HIS A 290 -28.11 16.93 -24.18
CA HIS A 290 -26.87 16.35 -24.74
C HIS A 290 -26.71 16.66 -26.23
N LEU A 291 -27.79 16.60 -27.02
CA LEU A 291 -27.77 16.97 -28.44
C LEU A 291 -27.50 18.47 -28.65
N LEU A 292 -28.06 19.34 -27.82
CA LEU A 292 -27.80 20.79 -27.87
C LEU A 292 -26.35 21.11 -27.51
N ALA A 293 -25.80 20.51 -26.44
CA ALA A 293 -24.40 20.67 -26.04
C ALA A 293 -23.45 20.23 -27.16
N LEU A 294 -23.61 19.01 -27.68
CA LEU A 294 -22.80 18.47 -28.78
C LEU A 294 -22.92 19.31 -30.05
N THR A 295 -24.10 19.88 -30.35
CA THR A 295 -24.28 20.80 -31.48
C THR A 295 -23.48 22.09 -31.28
N SER A 296 -23.40 22.61 -30.06
CA SER A 296 -22.61 23.80 -29.72
C SER A 296 -21.10 23.53 -29.74
N GLU A 297 -20.66 22.37 -29.25
CA GLU A 297 -19.25 21.96 -29.24
C GLU A 297 -18.72 21.78 -30.67
N LEU A 298 -19.47 21.05 -31.51
CA LEU A 298 -19.09 20.77 -32.89
C LEU A 298 -19.19 22.00 -33.81
N ALA A 299 -19.93 23.05 -33.43
CA ALA A 299 -20.07 24.25 -34.26
C ALA A 299 -18.73 24.94 -34.55
N ASN A 300 -17.83 24.98 -33.55
CA ASN A 300 -16.51 25.62 -33.68
C ASN A 300 -15.56 24.86 -34.62
N ALA A 301 -15.79 23.57 -34.82
CA ALA A 301 -14.98 22.70 -35.68
C ALA A 301 -15.64 22.43 -37.05
N ARG A 302 -16.80 23.03 -37.35
CA ARG A 302 -17.57 22.70 -38.56
C ARG A 302 -17.08 23.46 -39.79
N ASP A 303 -16.47 22.73 -40.71
CA ASP A 303 -16.20 23.23 -42.05
C ASP A 303 -17.49 23.37 -42.88
N GLU A 304 -17.94 24.62 -43.05
CA GLU A 304 -19.12 24.97 -43.84
C GLU A 304 -19.04 24.55 -45.31
N THR A 305 -17.83 24.44 -45.89
CA THR A 305 -17.63 24.08 -47.30
C THR A 305 -17.90 22.59 -47.57
N LYS A 306 -17.83 21.74 -46.53
CA LYS A 306 -18.02 20.29 -46.62
C LYS A 306 -19.47 19.82 -46.39
N LYS A 307 -20.44 20.75 -46.28
CA LYS A 307 -21.87 20.43 -46.12
C LYS A 307 -22.40 19.62 -47.31
N THR A 308 -22.97 18.45 -47.04
CA THR A 308 -23.66 17.67 -48.07
C THR A 308 -25.06 18.22 -48.33
N GLN A 309 -25.66 17.81 -49.46
CA GLN A 309 -27.07 18.10 -49.76
C GLN A 309 -28.02 17.59 -48.65
N ASN A 310 -27.69 16.47 -48.00
CA ASN A 310 -28.49 15.94 -46.91
C ASN A 310 -28.43 16.81 -45.65
N ASP A 311 -27.26 17.40 -45.34
CA ASP A 311 -27.09 18.28 -44.18
C ASP A 311 -27.88 19.58 -44.34
N MET A 312 -27.89 20.14 -45.56
CA MET A 312 -28.70 21.32 -45.89
C MET A 312 -30.21 21.02 -45.74
N ILE A 313 -30.68 19.88 -46.24
CA ILE A 313 -32.10 19.49 -46.09
C ILE A 313 -32.43 19.15 -44.61
N HIS A 314 -31.49 18.58 -43.85
CA HIS A 314 -31.68 18.32 -42.42
C HIS A 314 -31.78 19.62 -41.62
N ALA A 315 -30.82 20.54 -41.79
CA ALA A 315 -30.85 21.86 -41.17
C ALA A 315 -32.15 22.61 -41.50
N GLU A 316 -32.64 22.53 -42.73
CA GLU A 316 -33.91 23.14 -43.13
C GLU A 316 -35.13 22.51 -42.46
N ASN A 317 -35.12 21.20 -42.21
CA ASN A 317 -36.18 20.55 -41.45
C ASN A 317 -36.16 20.99 -39.98
N VAL A 318 -34.98 21.01 -39.34
CA VAL A 318 -34.83 21.47 -37.96
C VAL A 318 -35.24 22.94 -37.82
N ARG A 319 -34.82 23.82 -38.74
CA ARG A 319 -35.22 25.23 -38.81
C ARG A 319 -36.72 25.41 -38.95
N ALA A 320 -37.40 24.54 -39.71
CA ALA A 320 -38.84 24.53 -39.88
C ALA A 320 -39.60 23.73 -38.79
N GLY A 321 -38.94 23.31 -37.70
CA GLY A 321 -39.56 22.53 -36.60
C GLY A 321 -40.02 21.11 -36.99
N ARG A 322 -39.61 20.61 -38.16
CA ARG A 322 -40.03 19.32 -38.74
C ARG A 322 -39.14 18.17 -38.26
N ASP A 323 -39.72 17.28 -37.46
CA ASP A 323 -39.18 15.95 -37.17
C ASP A 323 -39.85 14.85 -38.01
N LYS A 324 -39.39 13.61 -37.80
CA LYS A 324 -39.88 12.39 -38.46
C LYS A 324 -41.39 12.16 -38.29
N TYR A 325 -41.93 12.34 -37.09
CA TYR A 325 -43.32 12.05 -36.77
C TYR A 325 -44.25 13.23 -37.07
N LYS A 326 -43.85 14.49 -36.85
CA LYS A 326 -44.62 15.65 -37.37
C LYS A 326 -44.75 15.59 -38.90
N THR A 327 -43.67 15.28 -39.62
CA THR A 327 -43.73 15.11 -41.08
C THR A 327 -44.64 13.95 -41.48
N LEU A 328 -44.55 12.80 -40.80
CA LEU A 328 -45.42 11.65 -41.07
C LEU A 328 -46.91 11.93 -40.78
N ARG A 329 -47.25 12.74 -39.76
CA ARG A 329 -48.62 13.22 -39.53
C ARG A 329 -49.10 14.10 -40.68
N GLN A 330 -48.30 15.11 -41.06
CA GLN A 330 -48.65 16.09 -42.09
C GLN A 330 -49.00 15.41 -43.42
N ILE A 331 -48.14 14.52 -43.92
CA ILE A 331 -48.31 13.86 -45.23
C ILE A 331 -49.34 12.72 -45.26
N ARG A 332 -50.01 12.47 -44.13
CA ARG A 332 -51.13 11.52 -43.98
C ARG A 332 -52.47 12.22 -43.72
N SER A 333 -52.47 13.56 -43.65
CA SER A 333 -53.70 14.34 -43.64
C SER A 333 -54.46 14.18 -44.96
N GLY A 334 -55.75 14.56 -44.97
CA GLY A 334 -56.63 14.27 -46.10
C GLY A 334 -57.04 12.79 -46.20
N ASN A 335 -58.03 12.52 -47.04
CA ASN A 335 -58.49 11.16 -47.31
C ASN A 335 -57.55 10.44 -48.31
N THR A 336 -57.68 9.11 -48.40
CA THR A 336 -56.81 8.30 -49.27
C THR A 336 -56.94 8.66 -50.75
N LYS A 337 -58.11 9.10 -51.24
CA LYS A 337 -58.25 9.59 -52.63
C LYS A 337 -57.41 10.84 -52.85
N GLN A 338 -57.54 11.86 -52.00
CA GLN A 338 -56.78 13.11 -52.10
C GLN A 338 -55.28 12.86 -52.18
N ARG A 339 -54.74 11.98 -51.31
CA ARG A 339 -53.31 11.63 -51.32
C ARG A 339 -52.86 10.80 -52.53
N ILE A 340 -53.79 10.19 -53.28
CA ILE A 340 -53.50 9.58 -54.58
C ILE A 340 -53.59 10.64 -55.69
N ASP A 341 -54.62 11.50 -55.69
CA ASP A 341 -54.76 12.62 -56.62
C ASP A 341 -53.51 13.53 -56.57
N GLU A 342 -53.00 13.82 -55.36
CA GLU A 342 -51.76 14.57 -55.14
C GLU A 342 -50.53 13.89 -55.72
N PHE A 343 -50.47 12.54 -55.73
CA PHE A 343 -49.35 11.77 -56.25
C PHE A 343 -49.32 11.71 -57.78
N GLU A 344 -50.48 11.52 -58.41
CA GLU A 344 -50.60 11.55 -59.88
C GLU A 344 -50.33 12.95 -60.48
N CYS A 345 -50.14 13.97 -59.63
CA CYS A 345 -49.74 15.33 -59.98
C CYS A 345 -48.26 15.67 -59.69
N MET A 346 -47.40 14.68 -59.34
CA MET A 346 -45.97 14.85 -59.01
C MET A 346 -45.01 14.40 -60.11
#